data_AF-A0A0D0RZD1-F1
#
_entry.id   AF-A0A0D0RZD1-F1
#
_cell.length_a   1.000
_cell.length_b   1.000
_cell.length_c   1.000
_cell.angle_alpha   90.00
_cell.angle_beta   90.00
_cell.angle_gamma   90.00
#
_symmetry.space_group_name_H-M   'P 1'
#
loop_
_entity.id
_entity.type
_entity.pdbx_description
1 polymer ?
#
loop_
_entity_poly.entity_id
_entity_poly.type
_entity_poly.pdbx_seq_one_letter_code
_entity_poly.pdbx_strand_id
1 'polypeptide(L)' 'MNVDVREVLLTVYDALQEKGYNPINQIVGYLLSGDPAYIPRHKDARNLIRKVDRDELIEELVKFYLRTHREE' A
#
# COMPACT_ATOMS: atom_id res chain seq x y z
N MET A 1 -0.22 -18.90 -1.19
CA MET A 1 -0.26 -17.96 -2.31
C MET A 1 0.56 -16.76 -1.90
N ASN A 2 1.66 -16.47 -2.59
CA ASN A 2 2.44 -15.26 -2.33
C ASN A 2 1.61 -14.10 -2.87
N VAL A 3 1.13 -13.23 -1.99
CA VAL A 3 0.41 -12.03 -2.41
C VAL A 3 1.45 -11.03 -2.86
N ASP A 4 1.40 -10.56 -4.10
CA ASP A 4 2.36 -9.58 -4.59
C ASP A 4 2.07 -8.21 -3.95
N VAL A 5 3.01 -7.74 -3.11
CA VAL A 5 2.97 -6.44 -2.43
C VAL A 5 2.72 -5.31 -3.43
N ARG A 6 3.32 -5.39 -4.62
CA ARG A 6 3.14 -4.41 -5.69
C ARG A 6 1.70 -4.38 -6.17
N GLU A 7 1.12 -5.55 -6.46
CA GLU A 7 -0.27 -5.66 -6.95
C GLU A 7 -1.26 -5.13 -5.90
N VAL A 8 -1.03 -5.44 -4.62
CA VAL A 8 -1.85 -4.93 -3.52
C VAL A 8 -1.76 -3.42 -3.42
N LEU A 9 -0.56 -2.84 -3.44
CA LEU A 9 -0.37 -1.38 -3.38
C LEU A 9 -1.02 -0.67 -4.56
N LEU A 10 -0.90 -1.20 -5.78
CA LEU A 10 -1.54 -0.63 -6.97
C LEU A 10 -3.07 -0.70 -6.86
N THR A 11 -3.61 -1.84 -6.41
CA THR A 11 -5.06 -2.00 -6.22
C THR A 11 -5.60 -1.03 -5.17
N VAL A 12 -4.87 -0.85 -4.07
CA VAL A 12 -5.22 0.11 -3.00
C VAL A 12 -5.16 1.54 -3.52
N TYR A 13 -4.13 1.89 -4.28
CA TYR A 13 -3.98 3.21 -4.89
C TYR A 13 -5.17 3.55 -5.80
N ASP A 14 -5.52 2.64 -6.72
CA ASP A 14 -6.67 2.82 -7.62
C ASP A 14 -7.99 2.93 -6.84
N ALA A 15 -8.17 2.09 -5.82
CA ALA A 15 -9.37 2.11 -4.99
C ALA A 15 -9.53 3.44 -4.23
N LEU A 16 -8.42 4.06 -3.82
CA LEU A 16 -8.39 5.36 -3.17
C LEU A 16 -8.71 6.49 -4.17
N GLN A 17 -8.10 6.46 -5.36
CA GLN A 17 -8.36 7.45 -6.41
C GLN A 17 -9.83 7.45 -6.86
N GLU A 18 -10.40 6.27 -7.11
CA GLU A 18 -11.81 6.15 -7.54
C GLU A 18 -12.81 6.64 -6.50
N LYS A 19 -12.41 6.65 -5.22
CA LYS A 19 -13.23 7.19 -4.12
C LYS A 19 -12.93 8.66 -3.81
N GLY A 20 -12.03 9.30 -4.55
CA GLY A 20 -11.67 10.70 -4.39
C GLY A 20 -10.82 10.98 -3.15
N TYR A 21 -10.17 9.97 -2.58
CA TYR A 21 -9.20 10.15 -1.52
C TYR A 21 -7.83 10.51 -2.09
N ASN A 22 -6.98 11.17 -1.30
CA ASN A 22 -5.56 11.29 -1.61
C ASN A 22 -4.89 9.94 -1.28
N PRO A 23 -4.43 9.15 -2.28
CA PRO A 23 -3.96 7.80 -2.02
C PRO A 23 -2.70 7.77 -1.14
N ILE A 24 -1.78 8.70 -1.37
CA ILE A 24 -0.50 8.77 -0.64
C ILE A 24 -0.75 9.01 0.84
N ASN A 25 -1.58 10.01 1.19
CA ASN A 25 -1.88 10.31 2.59
C ASN A 25 -2.53 9.13 3.31
N GLN A 26 -3.45 8.42 2.63
CA GLN A 26 -4.15 7.29 3.23
C GLN A 26 -3.24 6.07 3.40
N ILE A 27 -2.37 5.78 2.42
CA ILE A 27 -1.39 4.69 2.52
C ILE A 27 -0.38 4.98 3.63
N VAL A 28 0.14 6.22 3.71
CA VAL A 28 1.04 6.63 4.80
C VAL A 28 0.35 6.52 6.17
N GLY A 29 -0.89 7.00 6.27
CA GLY A 29 -1.69 6.88 7.50
C GLY A 29 -1.89 5.44 7.93
N TYR A 30 -2.19 4.54 6.99
CA TYR A 30 -2.30 3.10 7.25
C TYR A 30 -0.98 2.49 7.72
N LEU A 31 0.15 2.81 7.06
CA LEU A 31 1.44 2.22 7.41
C LEU A 31 1.87 2.61 8.82
N LEU A 32 1.72 3.87 9.18
CA LEU A 32 2.10 4.39 10.51
C LEU A 32 1.18 3.90 11.63
N SER A 33 -0.15 3.89 11.41
CA SER A 33 -1.12 3.59 12.47
C SER A 33 -1.51 2.11 12.54
N GLY A 34 -1.49 1.41 11.41
CA GLY A 34 -2.07 0.07 11.25
C GLY A 34 -3.59 0.06 11.15
N ASP A 35 -4.25 1.22 11.19
CA ASP A 35 -5.71 1.30 11.18
C ASP A 35 -6.26 1.08 9.76
N PRO A 36 -6.98 -0.02 9.49
CA PRO A 36 -7.55 -0.28 8.17
C PRO A 36 -8.65 0.70 7.76
N ALA A 37 -9.11 1.60 8.64
CA ALA A 37 -10.06 2.66 8.31
C ALA A 37 -9.53 3.62 7.24
N TYR A 38 -8.20 3.80 7.14
CA TYR A 38 -7.57 4.61 6.11
C TYR A 38 -7.81 4.08 4.69
N ILE A 39 -8.06 2.77 4.53
CA ILE A 39 -8.21 2.13 3.22
C ILE A 39 -9.70 1.84 2.97
N PRO A 40 -10.29 2.24 1.83
CA PRO A 40 -11.69 1.98 1.54
C PRO A 40 -11.96 0.48 1.32
N ARG A 41 -13.19 0.04 1.53
CA ARG A 41 -13.64 -1.33 1.19
C ARG A 41 -13.80 -1.55 -0.32
N HIS A 42 -13.62 -0.50 -1.12
CA HIS A 42 -13.75 -0.54 -2.57
C HIS A 42 -12.72 -1.47 -3.20
N LYS A 43 -13.08 -2.22 -4.24
CA LYS A 43 -12.23 -3.22 -4.91
C LYS A 43 -11.53 -4.22 -3.98
N ASP A 44 -12.14 -4.54 -2.83
CA ASP A 44 -11.52 -5.40 -1.80
C ASP A 44 -10.18 -4.88 -1.24
N ALA A 45 -9.81 -3.62 -1.52
CA ALA A 45 -8.50 -3.04 -1.19
C ALA A 45 -8.16 -3.16 0.30
N ARG A 46 -9.12 -2.88 1.18
CA ARG A 46 -8.94 -3.02 2.63
C ARG A 46 -8.62 -4.46 3.05
N ASN A 47 -9.18 -5.47 2.41
CA ASN A 47 -8.90 -6.85 2.78
C ASN A 47 -7.58 -7.32 2.17
N LEU A 48 -7.27 -6.89 0.94
CA LEU A 48 -6.00 -7.18 0.28
C LEU A 48 -4.81 -6.66 1.08
N ILE A 49 -4.84 -5.39 1.49
CA ILE A 49 -3.73 -4.79 2.23
C ILE A 49 -3.52 -5.39 3.62
N ARG A 50 -4.59 -5.91 4.24
CA ARG A 50 -4.51 -6.61 5.54
C ARG A 50 -3.92 -8.02 5.45
N LYS A 51 -3.77 -8.58 4.24
CA LYS A 51 -3.13 -9.89 4.02
C LYS A 51 -1.61 -9.78 3.90
N VAL A 52 -1.09 -8.55 3.75
CA VAL A 52 0.34 -8.26 3.64
C VAL A 52 0.84 -7.76 4.99
N ASP A 53 2.01 -8.22 5.43
CA ASP A 53 2.60 -7.69 6.65
C ASP A 53 3.07 -6.24 6.40
N ARG A 54 2.79 -5.33 7.34
CA ARG A 54 3.13 -3.92 7.14
C ARG A 54 4.64 -3.71 7.11
N ASP A 55 5.37 -4.50 7.88
CA ASP A 55 6.83 -4.43 7.94
C ASP A 55 7.43 -4.87 6.59
N GLU A 56 6.87 -5.92 5.98
CA GLU A 56 7.24 -6.36 4.62
C GLU A 56 6.94 -5.27 3.58
N LEU A 57 5.80 -4.60 3.69
CA LEU A 57 5.42 -3.52 2.78
C LEU A 57 6.38 -2.33 2.90
N ILE A 58 6.73 -1.92 4.12
CA ILE A 58 7.69 -0.83 4.37
C ILE A 58 9.08 -1.22 3.88
N GLU A 59 9.52 -2.45 4.15
CA GLU A 59 10.81 -2.95 3.71
C GLU A 59 10.93 -2.91 2.18
N GLU A 60 9.91 -3.38 1.46
CA GLU A 60 9.91 -3.37 -0.01
C GLU A 60 9.89 -1.94 -0.57
N LEU A 61 9.15 -1.01 0.05
CA LEU A 61 9.19 0.40 -0.33
C LEU A 61 10.58 1.02 -0.18
N VAL A 62 11.28 0.73 0.93
CA VAL A 62 12.65 1.21 1.17
C VAL A 62 13.63 0.60 0.17
N LYS A 63 13.55 -0.72 -0.05
CA LYS A 63 14.36 -1.42 -1.07
C LYS A 63 14.15 -0.84 -2.45
N PHE A 64 12.89 -0.61 -2.84
CA PHE A 64 12.54 -0.02 -4.12
C PHE A 64 13.14 1.38 -4.28
N TYR A 65 12.98 2.24 -3.26
CA TYR A 65 13.55 3.58 -3.28
C TYR A 65 15.07 3.56 -3.45
N LEU A 66 15.78 2.75 -2.64
CA LEU A 66 17.24 2.63 -2.74
C LEU A 66 17.69 2.06 -4.08
N ARG A 67 17.04 1.01 -4.60
CA ARG A 67 17.35 0.44 -5.92
C ARG A 67 17.19 1.48 -7.03
N THR A 68 16.13 2.27 -6.97
CA THR A 68 15.82 3.28 -7.99
C THR A 68 16.82 4.45 -8.02
N HIS A 69 17.47 4.75 -6.88
CA HIS A 69 18.37 5.91 -6.74
C HIS A 69 19.85 5.55 -6.55
N ARG A 70 20.21 4.26 -6.49
CA ARG A 70 21.61 3.80 -6.38
C ARG A 70 22.19 3.23 -7.67
N GLU A 71 21.39 3.09 -8.72
CA GLU A 71 21.86 2.71 -10.06
C GLU A 71 22.18 3.95 -10.93
N GLU A 72 22.46 5.10 -10.30
CA GLU A 72 23.15 6.26 -10.90
C GLU A 72 24.65 6.24 -10.59
#